data_AF-A0A952GHV0-F1
#
_entry.id   AF-A0A952GHV0-F1
#
_cell.length_a   1.000
_cell.length_b   1.000
_cell.length_c   1.000
_cell.angle_alpha   90.00
_cell.angle_beta   90.00
_cell.angle_gamma   90.00
#
_symmetry.space_group_name_H-M   'P 1'
#
loop_
_entity.id
_entity.type
_entity.pdbx_description
1 polymer ?
#
loop_
_entity_poly.entity_id
_entity_poly.type
_entity_poly.pdbx_seq_one_letter_code
_entity_poly.pdbx_strand_id
1 'polypeptide(L)' 'IHLHRHVFELLSLSGTGATRGILKDTVLVPARGEAAVEFVADNPGSTLLHCHQQNHMDLGFMMVFRYA' A
#
# COMPACT_ATOMS: atom_id res chain seq x y z
N ILE A 1 5.61 1.29 -0.55
CA ILE A 1 4.65 0.18 -0.76
C ILE A 1 3.54 0.71 -1.65
N HIS A 2 3.23 0.02 -2.74
CA HIS A 2 2.24 0.42 -3.74
C HIS A 2 1.22 -0.69 -3.96
N LEU A 3 -0.05 -0.29 -4.10
CA LEU A 3 -1.19 -1.16 -4.32
C LEU A 3 -1.77 -0.87 -5.72
N HIS A 4 -1.69 -1.86 -6.62
CA HIS A 4 -2.29 -1.70 -7.95
C HIS A 4 -3.82 -1.66 -7.88
N ARG A 5 -4.43 -1.09 -8.92
CA ARG A 5 -5.88 -1.03 -9.19
C ARG A 5 -6.72 -0.23 -8.20
N HIS A 6 -6.15 0.19 -7.07
CA HIS A 6 -6.86 0.82 -5.95
C HIS A 6 -6.11 2.05 -5.49
N VAL A 7 -6.88 3.00 -4.97
CA VAL A 7 -6.38 4.02 -4.04
C VAL A 7 -6.83 3.64 -2.64
N PHE A 8 -6.01 3.96 -1.66
CA PHE A 8 -6.29 3.76 -0.24
C PHE A 8 -6.26 5.10 0.51
N GLU A 9 -7.05 5.18 1.57
CA GLU A 9 -6.90 6.22 2.58
C GLU A 9 -5.77 5.82 3.55
N LEU A 10 -4.85 6.74 3.81
CA LEU A 10 -3.85 6.58 4.86
C LEU A 10 -4.49 6.92 6.20
N LEU A 11 -4.56 5.94 7.11
CA LEU A 11 -5.14 6.08 8.44
C LEU A 11 -4.09 6.47 9.49
N SER A 12 -2.86 5.97 9.35
CA SER A 12 -1.72 6.36 10.18
C SER A 12 -0.39 6.01 9.49
N LEU A 13 0.67 6.69 9.90
CA LEU A 13 2.06 6.39 9.53
C LEU A 13 2.94 6.53 10.77
N SER A 14 3.97 5.71 10.91
CA SER A 14 4.89 5.83 12.05
C SER A 14 5.42 7.24 12.24
N GLY A 15 5.30 7.74 13.47
CA GLY A 15 5.66 9.11 13.85
C GLY A 15 4.56 10.14 13.58
N THR A 16 3.45 9.76 12.96
CA THR A 16 2.26 10.60 12.81
C THR A 16 1.12 10.10 13.69
N GLY A 17 0.22 11.00 14.09
CA GLY A 17 -1.08 10.61 14.66
C GLY A 17 -1.99 10.00 13.60
N ALA A 18 -3.24 9.72 13.98
CA ALA A 18 -4.28 9.34 13.03
C ALA A 18 -4.47 10.44 11.97
N THR A 19 -4.63 10.03 10.72
CA THR A 19 -4.86 10.90 9.57
C THR A 19 -6.24 10.66 8.96
N ARG A 20 -6.73 11.61 8.16
CA ARG A 20 -8.00 11.49 7.41
C ARG A 20 -7.93 12.25 6.09
N GLY A 21 -8.62 11.76 5.07
CA GLY A 21 -8.75 12.40 3.76
C GLY A 21 -7.51 12.32 2.87
N ILE A 22 -6.47 11.58 3.28
CA ILE A 22 -5.24 11.42 2.50
C ILE A 22 -5.37 10.17 1.64
N LEU A 23 -5.75 10.36 0.37
CA LEU A 23 -5.86 9.28 -0.61
C LEU A 23 -4.56 9.12 -1.39
N LYS A 24 -4.04 7.89 -1.44
CA LYS A 24 -2.79 7.53 -2.12
C LYS A 24 -2.88 6.12 -2.70
N ASP A 25 -2.06 5.82 -3.69
CA ASP A 25 -1.80 4.45 -4.16
C ASP A 25 -0.45 3.90 -3.65
N THR A 26 0.38 4.78 -3.07
CA THR A 26 1.76 4.49 -2.66
C THR A 26 2.10 5.23 -1.38
N VAL A 27 2.70 4.53 -0.43
CA VAL A 27 3.19 5.10 0.84
C VAL A 27 4.65 4.71 1.08
N LEU A 28 5.44 5.67 1.54
CA LEU A 28 6.79 5.43 2.03
C LEU A 28 6.71 5.02 3.51
N VAL A 29 6.98 3.75 3.79
CA VAL A 29 7.03 3.24 5.17
C VAL A 29 8.48 3.33 5.66
N PRO A 30 8.78 4.07 6.73
CA PRO A 30 10.12 4.13 7.31
C PRO A 30 10.62 2.75 7.76
N ALA A 31 11.94 2.58 7.83
CA ALA A 31 12.52 1.38 8.41
C ALA A 31 12.03 1.20 9.86
N ARG A 32 11.60 -0.02 10.21
CA ARG A 32 10.98 -0.34 11.52
C ARG A 32 9.68 0.43 11.80
N GLY A 33 9.07 1.02 10.77
CA GLY A 33 7.79 1.69 10.84
C GLY A 33 6.64 0.84 10.30
N GLU A 34 5.45 1.39 10.42
CA GLU A 34 4.16 0.84 10.04
C GLU A 34 3.32 1.95 9.40
N ALA A 35 2.42 1.54 8.51
CA ALA A 35 1.34 2.38 8.00
C ALA A 35 0.04 1.59 8.04
N ALA A 36 -1.04 2.20 8.54
CA ALA A 36 -2.38 1.65 8.44
C ALA A 36 -3.10 2.32 7.27
N VAL A 37 -3.74 1.52 6.42
CA VAL A 37 -4.45 2.01 5.22
C VAL A 37 -5.79 1.28 5.08
N GLU A 38 -6.76 1.93 4.44
CA GLU A 38 -8.05 1.34 4.08
C GLU A 38 -8.33 1.56 2.59
N PHE A 39 -8.84 0.55 1.90
CA PHE A 39 -9.28 0.66 0.51
C PHE A 39 -10.57 -0.11 0.29
N VAL A 40 -11.36 0.33 -0.68
CA VAL A 40 -12.55 -0.39 -1.12
C VAL A 40 -12.15 -1.38 -2.20
N ALA A 41 -12.46 -2.67 -2.03
CA ALA A 41 -12.12 -3.72 -2.98
C ALA A 41 -13.14 -3.78 -4.14
N ASP A 42 -13.27 -2.69 -4.90
CA ASP A 42 -14.30 -2.51 -5.94
C ASP A 42 -13.80 -2.73 -7.38
N ASN A 43 -12.50 -2.98 -7.57
CA ASN A 43 -11.88 -3.14 -8.89
C ASN A 43 -11.32 -4.56 -9.14
N PRO A 44 -12.18 -5.58 -9.35
CA PRO A 44 -11.82 -6.99 -9.31
C PRO A 44 -10.72 -7.36 -10.31
N GLY A 45 -9.92 -8.38 -9.96
CA GLY A 45 -8.79 -8.86 -10.75
C GLY A 45 -7.59 -9.23 -9.88
N SER A 46 -6.62 -9.94 -10.44
CA SER A 46 -5.33 -10.11 -9.75
C SER A 46 -4.64 -8.78 -9.66
N THR A 47 -4.12 -8.47 -8.49
CA THR A 47 -3.65 -7.12 -8.20
C THR A 47 -2.40 -7.19 -7.37
N LEU A 48 -1.44 -6.34 -7.71
CA LEU A 48 -0.06 -6.45 -7.28
C LEU A 48 0.20 -5.48 -6.13
N LEU A 49 0.67 -6.01 -5.02
CA LEU A 49 1.16 -5.24 -3.88
C LEU A 49 2.68 -5.42 -3.85
N HIS A 50 3.44 -4.33 -3.91
CA HIS A 50 4.89 -4.42 -3.95
C HIS A 50 5.60 -3.23 -3.32
N CYS A 51 6.89 -3.38 -3.09
CA CYS A 51 7.75 -2.23 -2.84
C CYS A 51 7.91 -1.45 -4.16
N HIS A 52 7.59 -0.17 -4.17
CA HIS A 52 7.73 0.68 -5.38
C HIS A 52 9.17 1.19 -5.59
N GLN A 53 10.12 0.54 -4.93
CA GLN A 53 11.54 0.72 -5.13
C GLN A 53 12.01 -0.50 -5.95
N GLN A 54 12.42 -0.27 -7.20
CA GLN A 54 12.50 -1.29 -8.25
C GLN A 54 13.40 -2.45 -7.85
N ASN A 55 14.58 -2.17 -7.31
CA ASN A 55 15.52 -3.21 -6.88
C ASN A 55 14.92 -4.10 -5.76
N HIS A 56 14.08 -3.57 -4.87
CA HIS A 56 13.43 -4.37 -3.84
C HIS A 56 12.34 -5.27 -4.43
N MET A 57 11.58 -4.77 -5.41
CA MET A 57 10.61 -5.58 -6.14
C MET A 57 11.30 -6.72 -6.91
N ASP A 58 12.36 -6.41 -7.65
CA ASP A 58 13.12 -7.38 -8.46
C ASP A 58 13.76 -8.48 -7.59
N LEU A 59 14.11 -8.14 -6.34
CA LEU A 59 14.62 -9.09 -5.34
C LEU A 59 13.50 -9.82 -4.57
N GLY A 60 12.24 -9.67 -4.97
CA GLY A 60 11.12 -10.49 -4.50
C GLY A 60 10.15 -9.80 -3.54
N PHE A 61 10.27 -8.50 -3.27
CA PHE A 61 9.29 -7.76 -2.46
C PHE A 61 8.04 -7.44 -3.28
N MET A 62 7.26 -8.47 -3.57
CA MET A 62 5.97 -8.38 -4.23
C MET A 62 5.06 -9.54 -3.83
N MET A 63 3.76 -9.30 -3.86
CA MET A 63 2.74 -10.33 -3.72
C MET A 63 1.52 -9.99 -4.57
N VAL A 64 0.79 -11.01 -4.99
CA VAL A 64 -0.50 -10.84 -5.66
C VAL A 64 -1.61 -11.06 -4.64
N PHE A 65 -2.46 -10.06 -4.47
CA PHE A 65 -3.69 -10.16 -3.69
C PHE A 65 -4.86 -10.48 -4.63
N ARG A 66 -5.77 -11.33 -4.17
CA ARG A 66 -6.98 -11.73 -4.89
C ARG A 66 -8.14 -11.72 -3.91
N TYR A 67 -9.25 -11.15 -4.33
CA TYR A 67 -10.51 -11.14 -3.60
C TYR A 67 -11.64 -11.44 -4.60
N ALA A 68 -12.75 -11.95 -4.08
CA ALA A 68 -13.93 -12.33 -4.83
C ALA A 68 -15.13 -11.57 -4.29
#